data_AF-A0A831ZRN7-F1
#
_entry.id   AF-A0A831ZRN7-F1
#
_cell.length_a   1.000
_cell.length_b   1.000
_cell.length_c   1.000
_cell.angle_alpha   90.00
_cell.angle_beta   90.00
_cell.angle_gamma   90.00
#
_symmetry.space_group_name_H-M   'P 1'
#
loop_
_entity.id
_entity.type
_entity.pdbx_description
1 polymer ?
#
loop_
_entity_poly.entity_id
_entity_poly.type
_entity_poly.pdbx_seq_one_letter_code
_entity_poly.pdbx_strand_id
1 'polypeptide(L)'
;MDRETACAAVAGSFGGKVECLQALYAPYAVDAPRIAIPGMGDRIFSMTQDDELVVAFPARFLPALAQGLEEAGRKIGARYPVTFYQNFEPEFPAPYKETAQRLGLFDED
;
A
#
# COMPACT_ATOMS: atom_id res chain seq x y z
N MET A 1 12.95 -23.09 -26.07
CA MET A 1 12.57 -21.67 -26.19
C MET A 1 12.25 -21.21 -24.79
N ASP A 2 13.23 -20.53 -24.19
CA ASP A 2 13.27 -20.22 -22.76
C ASP A 2 12.12 -19.31 -22.34
N ARG A 3 11.56 -19.61 -21.17
CA ARG A 3 10.49 -18.82 -20.52
C ARG A 3 10.99 -17.47 -19.97
N GLU A 4 12.23 -17.10 -20.27
CA GLU A 4 12.97 -16.00 -19.64
C GLU A 4 12.84 -14.66 -20.37
N THR A 5 12.02 -14.57 -21.42
CA THR A 5 11.72 -13.28 -22.08
C THR A 5 10.26 -13.20 -22.54
N ALA A 6 9.34 -13.62 -21.68
CA ALA A 6 8.02 -12.99 -21.72
C ALA A 6 8.21 -11.57 -21.18
N CYS A 7 7.64 -10.56 -21.83
CA CYS A 7 7.52 -9.22 -21.25
C CYS A 7 7.07 -9.38 -19.79
N ALA A 8 7.90 -8.99 -18.82
CA ALA A 8 7.63 -9.23 -17.40
C ALA A 8 6.47 -8.33 -16.97
N ALA A 9 5.25 -8.78 -17.24
CA ALA A 9 4.02 -8.07 -16.97
C ALA A 9 3.56 -8.38 -15.55
N VAL A 10 3.22 -7.34 -14.79
CA VAL A 10 2.56 -7.49 -13.49
C VAL A 10 1.06 -7.58 -13.73
N ALA A 11 0.42 -8.61 -13.18
CA ALA A 11 -1.01 -8.82 -13.34
C ALA A 11 -1.81 -7.95 -12.36
N GLY A 12 -2.88 -7.32 -12.85
CA GLY A 12 -3.90 -6.64 -12.06
C GLY A 12 -5.24 -7.36 -12.13
N SER A 13 -5.98 -7.36 -11.03
CA SER A 13 -7.35 -7.88 -10.96
C SER A 13 -8.23 -6.87 -10.25
N PHE A 14 -9.27 -6.40 -10.92
CA PHE A 14 -10.10 -5.27 -10.46
C PHE A 14 -11.53 -5.76 -10.23
N GLY A 15 -11.83 -6.12 -8.98
CA GLY A 15 -13.09 -6.77 -8.61
C GLY A 15 -14.10 -5.87 -7.92
N GLY A 16 -13.67 -4.71 -7.39
CA GLY A 16 -14.51 -3.82 -6.60
C GLY A 16 -14.77 -4.39 -5.20
N LYS A 17 -14.54 -3.58 -4.15
CA LYS A 17 -14.75 -3.95 -2.73
C LYS A 17 -14.01 -5.21 -2.24
N VAL A 18 -13.04 -5.72 -3.00
CA VAL A 18 -12.20 -6.88 -2.63
C VAL A 18 -10.70 -6.59 -2.74
N GLU A 19 -10.33 -5.31 -2.75
CA GLU A 19 -8.95 -4.90 -3.03
C GLU A 19 -7.96 -5.28 -1.92
N CYS A 20 -8.45 -5.40 -0.67
CA CYS A 20 -7.66 -5.95 0.43
C CYS A 20 -7.14 -7.37 0.12
N LEU A 21 -7.90 -8.19 -0.63
CA LEU A 21 -7.43 -9.51 -1.06
C LEU A 21 -6.26 -9.39 -2.03
N GLN A 22 -6.33 -8.45 -2.97
CA GLN A 22 -5.30 -8.21 -3.99
C GLN A 22 -4.01 -7.61 -3.39
N ALA A 23 -4.14 -6.72 -2.40
CA ALA A 23 -3.00 -6.06 -1.78
C ALA A 23 -2.36 -6.88 -0.63
N LEU A 24 -3.14 -7.63 0.14
CA LEU A 24 -2.62 -8.31 1.35
C LEU A 24 -2.29 -9.79 1.13
N TYR A 25 -3.21 -10.55 0.52
CA TYR A 25 -3.10 -12.01 0.47
C TYR A 25 -2.60 -12.53 -0.87
N ALA A 26 -3.12 -11.99 -1.99
CA ALA A 26 -2.78 -12.46 -3.32
C ALA A 26 -1.27 -12.48 -3.61
N PRO A 27 -0.46 -11.48 -3.21
CA PRO A 27 0.97 -11.50 -3.49
C PRO A 27 1.66 -12.68 -2.81
N TYR A 28 1.27 -12.99 -1.57
CA TYR A 28 1.74 -14.18 -0.86
C TYR A 28 1.27 -15.47 -1.54
N ALA A 29 -0.03 -15.57 -1.83
CA ALA A 29 -0.64 -16.80 -2.33
C ALA A 29 -0.14 -17.22 -3.72
N VAL A 30 0.10 -16.25 -4.61
CA VAL A 30 0.63 -16.53 -5.97
C VAL A 30 2.13 -16.31 -6.08
N ASP A 31 2.77 -15.94 -4.97
CA ASP A 31 4.20 -15.63 -4.88
C ASP A 31 4.68 -14.64 -5.97
N ALA A 32 3.84 -13.67 -6.35
CA ALA A 32 4.11 -12.73 -7.44
C ALA A 32 3.52 -11.33 -7.15
N PRO A 33 4.12 -10.25 -7.68
CA PRO A 33 3.58 -8.90 -7.54
C PRO A 33 2.17 -8.74 -8.14
N ARG A 34 1.40 -7.81 -7.59
CA ARG A 34 0.02 -7.49 -7.97
C ARG A 34 -0.20 -5.99 -8.05
N ILE A 35 -1.04 -5.59 -9.01
CA ILE A 35 -1.61 -4.24 -9.10
C ILE A 35 -3.08 -4.29 -8.70
N ALA A 36 -3.52 -3.33 -7.89
CA ALA A 36 -4.92 -3.17 -7.49
C ALA A 36 -5.36 -1.71 -7.59
N ILE A 37 -6.65 -1.50 -7.81
CA ILE A 37 -7.27 -0.17 -7.65
C ILE A 37 -7.35 0.11 -6.14
N PRO A 38 -6.99 1.30 -5.67
CA PRO A 38 -7.09 1.64 -4.25
C PRO A 38 -8.50 1.39 -3.73
N GLY A 39 -8.61 0.83 -2.53
CA GLY A 39 -9.86 0.73 -1.77
C GLY A 39 -10.18 2.01 -1.00
N MET A 40 -11.25 1.98 -0.20
CA MET A 40 -11.57 3.10 0.71
C MET A 40 -10.50 3.27 1.79
N GLY A 41 -9.97 2.14 2.31
CA GLY A 41 -8.90 2.16 3.31
C GLY A 41 -7.63 2.81 2.79
N ASP A 42 -7.17 2.41 1.60
CA ASP A 42 -5.96 2.98 0.98
C ASP A 42 -6.12 4.50 0.76
N ARG A 43 -7.28 4.95 0.25
CA ARG A 43 -7.58 6.38 0.07
C ARG A 43 -7.57 7.17 1.38
N ILE A 44 -8.18 6.64 2.44
CA ILE A 44 -8.29 7.36 3.73
C ILE A 44 -6.97 7.34 4.51
N PHE A 45 -6.35 6.17 4.64
CA PHE A 45 -5.22 5.98 5.57
C PHE A 45 -3.86 6.13 4.90
N SER A 46 -3.76 5.89 3.60
CA SER A 46 -2.51 6.09 2.84
C SER A 46 -2.56 7.34 1.97
N MET A 47 -3.66 8.11 2.03
CA MET A 47 -3.92 9.31 1.22
C MET A 47 -3.77 9.06 -0.29
N THR A 48 -4.02 7.81 -0.71
CA THR A 48 -3.89 7.41 -2.11
C THR A 48 -4.89 8.16 -2.98
N GLN A 49 -4.42 8.81 -4.04
CA GLN A 49 -5.23 9.63 -4.94
C GLN A 49 -5.91 8.79 -6.03
N ASP A 50 -6.90 9.38 -6.71
CA ASP A 50 -7.67 8.69 -7.74
C ASP A 50 -6.88 8.34 -9.01
N ASP A 51 -5.74 9.00 -9.22
CA ASP A 51 -4.76 8.73 -10.27
C ASP A 51 -3.63 7.78 -9.85
N GLU A 52 -3.70 7.24 -8.63
CA GLU A 52 -2.70 6.31 -8.08
C GLU A 52 -3.20 4.85 -8.08
N LEU A 53 -2.24 3.92 -8.00
CA LEU A 53 -2.48 2.48 -7.95
C LEU A 53 -1.75 1.86 -6.77
N VAL A 54 -2.28 0.74 -6.26
CA VAL A 54 -1.59 -0.05 -5.22
C VAL A 54 -0.75 -1.12 -5.90
N VAL A 55 0.54 -1.15 -5.56
CA VAL A 55 1.46 -2.24 -5.91
C VAL A 55 1.75 -3.04 -4.65
N ALA A 56 1.46 -4.33 -4.69
CA ALA A 56 1.79 -5.25 -3.61
C ALA A 56 2.70 -6.36 -4.11
N PHE A 57 3.62 -6.82 -3.26
CA PHE A 57 4.61 -7.82 -3.63
C PHE A 57 4.93 -8.77 -2.47
N PRO A 58 5.40 -9.98 -2.77
CA PRO A 58 5.85 -10.95 -1.78
C PRO A 58 7.00 -10.43 -0.90
N ALA A 59 7.04 -10.83 0.38
CA ALA A 59 8.03 -10.33 1.33
C ALA A 59 9.50 -10.56 0.91
N ARG A 60 9.77 -11.55 0.05
CA ARG A 60 11.12 -11.81 -0.50
C ARG A 60 11.70 -10.63 -1.30
N PHE A 61 10.87 -9.70 -1.76
CA PHE A 61 11.32 -8.48 -2.45
C PHE A 61 11.73 -7.35 -1.49
N LEU A 62 11.45 -7.47 -0.18
CA LEU A 62 11.79 -6.42 0.80
C LEU A 62 13.29 -6.06 0.83
N PRO A 63 14.24 -7.01 0.79
CA PRO A 63 15.67 -6.65 0.78
C PRO A 63 16.05 -5.83 -0.46
N ALA A 64 15.52 -6.20 -1.64
CA ALA A 64 15.78 -5.49 -2.88
C ALA A 64 15.14 -4.09 -2.88
N LEU A 65 13.93 -3.95 -2.33
CA LEU A 65 13.29 -2.65 -2.14
C LEU A 65 14.10 -1.76 -1.21
N ALA A 66 14.53 -2.27 -0.06
CA ALA A 66 15.31 -1.51 0.92
C ALA A 66 16.62 -0.97 0.30
N GLN A 67 17.35 -1.85 -0.41
CA GLN A 67 18.54 -1.44 -1.16
C GLN A 67 18.20 -0.36 -2.21
N GLY A 68 17.14 -0.56 -2.98
CA GLY A 68 16.70 0.40 -4.00
C GLY A 68 16.37 1.77 -3.41
N LEU A 69 15.69 1.81 -2.27
CA LEU A 69 15.36 3.06 -1.57
C LEU A 69 16.61 3.78 -1.03
N GLU A 70 17.57 3.05 -0.48
CA GLU A 70 18.85 3.62 -0.03
C GLU A 70 19.63 4.21 -1.20
N GLU A 71 19.70 3.49 -2.31
CA GLU A 71 20.39 3.93 -3.51
C GLU A 71 19.69 5.12 -4.18
N ALA A 72 18.36 5.12 -4.26
CA ALA A 72 17.57 6.23 -4.79
C ALA A 72 17.80 7.52 -3.99
N GLY A 73 17.75 7.43 -2.66
CA GLY A 73 18.00 8.58 -1.79
C GLY A 73 19.44 9.10 -1.90
N ARG A 74 20.44 8.22 -1.87
CA ARG A 74 21.86 8.61 -1.83
C ARG A 74 22.45 9.00 -3.19
N LYS A 75 22.20 8.21 -4.23
CA LYS A 75 22.85 8.38 -5.54
C LYS A 75 22.05 9.34 -6.44
N ILE A 76 20.72 9.27 -6.37
CA ILE A 76 19.82 9.99 -7.28
C ILE A 76 19.23 11.23 -6.60
N GLY A 77 19.22 11.28 -5.26
CA GLY A 77 18.57 12.36 -4.50
C GLY A 77 17.05 12.26 -4.49
N ALA A 78 16.49 11.16 -5.00
CA ALA A 78 15.05 10.91 -5.03
C ALA A 78 14.63 10.19 -3.74
N ARG A 79 14.07 10.95 -2.79
CA ARG A 79 13.57 10.39 -1.54
C ARG A 79 12.17 9.85 -1.75
N TYR A 80 12.00 8.56 -1.49
CA TYR A 80 10.70 7.90 -1.48
C TYR A 80 10.27 7.52 -0.06
N PRO A 81 8.96 7.49 0.21
CA PRO A 81 7.88 7.96 -0.66
C PRO A 81 7.97 9.48 -0.91
N VAL A 82 7.50 9.93 -2.07
CA VAL A 82 7.45 11.36 -2.39
C VAL A 82 6.50 12.01 -1.38
N THR A 83 7.03 12.93 -0.56
CA THR A 83 6.22 13.59 0.46
C THR A 83 5.22 14.53 -0.19
N PHE A 84 3.94 14.16 -0.14
CA PHE A 84 2.85 15.08 -0.43
C PHE A 84 2.68 16.09 0.71
N TYR A 85 2.05 17.23 0.45
CA TYR A 85 1.73 18.22 1.49
C TYR A 85 0.66 17.64 2.43
N GLN A 86 1.07 17.21 3.63
CA GLN A 86 0.26 16.46 4.59
C GLN A 86 -0.11 17.28 5.83
N ASN A 87 -0.73 18.45 5.65
CA ASN A 87 -1.33 19.19 6.76
C ASN A 87 -2.79 18.75 7.02
N PHE A 88 -3.03 17.43 7.05
CA PHE A 88 -4.34 16.84 7.32
C PHE A 88 -4.19 15.69 8.32
N GLU A 89 -5.11 15.63 9.28
CA GLU A 89 -5.18 14.57 10.28
C GLU A 89 -6.48 13.76 10.05
N PRO A 90 -6.39 12.48 9.66
CA PRO A 90 -7.57 11.66 9.42
C PRO A 90 -8.27 11.34 10.75
N GLU A 91 -9.56 11.60 10.81
CA GLU A 91 -10.37 11.18 11.95
C GLU A 91 -10.86 9.73 11.80
N PHE A 92 -10.85 8.98 12.90
CA PHE A 92 -11.47 7.66 12.92
C PHE A 92 -12.98 7.73 12.69
N PRO A 93 -13.59 6.78 11.94
CA PRO A 93 -15.03 6.67 11.83
C PRO A 93 -15.71 6.51 13.19
N ALA A 94 -16.95 7.00 13.33
CA ALA A 94 -17.69 7.02 14.60
C ALA A 94 -17.70 5.68 15.39
N PRO A 95 -17.86 4.50 14.76
CA PRO A 95 -17.85 3.23 15.49
C PRO A 95 -16.53 2.94 16.24
N TYR A 96 -15.41 3.42 15.72
CA TYR A 96 -14.11 3.26 16.38
C TYR A 96 -13.97 4.22 17.57
N LYS A 97 -14.50 5.44 17.46
CA LYS A 97 -14.55 6.42 18.56
C LYS A 97 -15.41 5.88 19.72
N GLU A 98 -16.59 5.34 19.42
CA GLU A 98 -17.47 4.70 20.42
C GLU A 98 -16.78 3.49 21.09
N THR A 99 -16.09 2.66 20.31
CA THR A 99 -15.37 1.51 20.83
C THR A 99 -14.24 1.94 21.76
N ALA A 100 -13.49 2.98 21.38
CA ALA A 100 -12.41 3.51 22.19
C ALA A 100 -12.90 4.10 23.53
N GLN A 101 -14.03 4.83 23.51
CA GLN A 101 -14.68 5.32 24.74
C GLN A 101 -15.09 4.15 25.66
N ARG A 102 -15.74 3.12 25.10
CA ARG A 102 -16.14 1.93 25.87
C ARG A 102 -14.96 1.19 26.50
N LEU A 103 -13.80 1.23 25.86
CA LEU A 103 -12.58 0.57 26.31
C LEU A 103 -11.70 1.47 27.19
N GLY A 104 -12.06 2.74 27.39
CA GLY A 104 -11.27 3.72 28.15
C GLY A 104 -9.88 3.95 27.53
N LEU A 105 -9.78 3.90 26.20
CA LEU A 105 -8.49 3.96 25.51
C LEU A 105 -7.92 5.38 25.35
N PHE A 106 -8.71 6.42 25.63
CA PHE A 106 -8.30 7.82 25.53
C PHE A 106 -8.88 8.60 26.72
N ASP A 107 -8.08 9.48 27.32
CA ASP A 107 -8.54 10.44 28.34
C ASP A 107 -9.31 11.58 27.64
N GLU A 108 -10.42 12.03 28.23
CA GLU A 108 -11.09 13.25 27.81
C GLU A 108 -10.31 14.45 28.37
N ASP A 109 -9.54 15.15 27.52
CA ASP A 109 -8.97 16.47 27.84
C ASP A 109 -10.06 17.56 27.92
#